data_AF-A0A068NYV0-F1
#
_entry.id   AF-A0A068NYV0-F1
#
_cell.length_a   1.000
_cell.length_b   1.000
_cell.length_c   1.000
_cell.angle_alpha   90.00
_cell.angle_beta   90.00
_cell.angle_gamma   90.00
#
_symmetry.space_group_name_H-M   'P 1'
#
loop_
_entity.id
_entity.type
_entity.pdbx_description
1 polymer ?
#
loop_
_entity_poly.entity_id
_entity_poly.type
_entity_poly.pdbx_seq_one_letter_code
_entity_poly.pdbx_strand_id
1 'polypeptide(L)'
;MEAEAPGKFCANCGVKFVARKDPVSAGEDGAYFCPKHPKEVTRVTCGRCEKPICHRCIVMSPAGVRCRDCARNKRPVRVRGVLHNAAHAIGPMDQKKVWYLYILAMIARLFGGWWR
;
A
#
# COMPACT_ATOMS: atom_id res chain seq x y z
N MET A 1 -42.99 -23.35 4.66
CA MET A 1 -44.03 -22.65 3.87
C MET A 1 -44.04 -21.21 4.35
N GLU A 2 -42.98 -20.46 4.06
CA GLU A 2 -42.90 -19.04 4.41
C GLU A 2 -43.87 -18.24 3.52
N ALA A 3 -44.84 -17.58 4.17
CA ALA A 3 -45.74 -16.65 3.53
C ALA A 3 -44.97 -15.40 3.07
N GLU A 4 -44.91 -15.17 1.77
CA GLU A 4 -44.37 -13.94 1.19
C GLU A 4 -45.19 -12.74 1.67
N ALA A 5 -44.59 -11.85 2.47
CA ALA A 5 -45.17 -10.55 2.78
C ALA A 5 -45.43 -9.75 1.48
N PRO A 6 -46.46 -8.87 1.43
CA PRO A 6 -46.75 -8.08 0.24
C PRO A 6 -45.53 -7.25 -0.15
N GLY A 7 -44.91 -7.60 -1.27
CA GLY A 7 -43.63 -7.06 -1.69
C GLY A 7 -43.71 -5.57 -2.00
N LYS A 8 -42.78 -4.79 -1.43
CA LYS A 8 -42.55 -3.42 -1.89
C LYS A 8 -41.81 -3.50 -3.23
N PHE A 9 -42.25 -2.71 -4.22
CA PHE A 9 -41.61 -2.63 -5.54
C PHE A 9 -40.90 -1.28 -5.71
N CYS A 10 -39.83 -1.27 -6.50
CA CYS A 10 -39.15 -0.03 -6.88
C CYS A 10 -39.98 0.75 -7.89
N ALA A 11 -40.35 1.99 -7.59
CA ALA A 11 -41.21 2.81 -8.46
C ALA A 11 -40.57 3.19 -9.81
N ASN A 12 -39.24 3.21 -9.89
CA ASN A 12 -38.54 3.62 -11.11
C ASN A 12 -38.35 2.48 -12.13
N CYS A 13 -38.12 1.26 -11.65
CA CYS A 13 -37.79 0.12 -12.53
C CYS A 13 -38.64 -1.14 -12.28
N GLY A 14 -39.57 -1.12 -11.32
CA GLY A 14 -40.54 -2.20 -11.08
C GLY A 14 -39.99 -3.46 -10.41
N VAL A 15 -38.71 -3.51 -10.02
CA VAL A 15 -38.12 -4.69 -9.37
C VAL A 15 -38.68 -4.90 -7.95
N LYS A 16 -38.94 -6.15 -7.57
CA LYS A 16 -39.40 -6.56 -6.23
C LYS A 16 -38.25 -6.45 -5.24
N PHE A 17 -38.42 -5.71 -4.14
CA PHE A 17 -37.43 -5.71 -3.06
C PHE A 17 -37.48 -7.05 -2.33
N VAL A 18 -36.35 -7.76 -2.33
CA VAL A 18 -36.17 -8.99 -1.53
C VAL A 18 -35.61 -8.58 -0.17
N ALA A 19 -36.09 -9.20 0.91
CA ALA A 19 -35.55 -8.99 2.24
C ALA A 19 -34.04 -9.31 2.25
N ARG A 20 -33.25 -8.43 2.86
CA ARG A 20 -31.81 -8.67 3.07
C ARG A 20 -31.68 -9.91 3.96
N LYS A 21 -30.95 -10.93 3.50
CA LYS A 21 -30.62 -12.09 4.35
C LYS A 21 -29.86 -11.63 5.60
N ASP A 22 -30.17 -12.26 6.71
CA ASP A 22 -29.58 -12.00 8.02
C ASP A 22 -28.05 -12.19 8.00
N PRO A 23 -27.29 -11.48 8.84
CA PRO A 23 -25.85 -11.67 8.92
C PRO A 23 -25.52 -13.09 9.37
N VAL A 24 -24.44 -13.62 8.80
CA VAL A 24 -23.84 -14.94 9.05
C VAL A 24 -23.87 -15.31 10.54
N SER A 25 -24.39 -16.50 10.87
CA SER A 25 -24.51 -17.03 12.24
C SER A 25 -23.51 -18.16 12.48
N ALA A 26 -22.90 -18.21 13.67
CA ALA A 26 -21.96 -19.28 14.04
C ALA A 26 -22.64 -20.66 13.99
N GLY A 27 -22.18 -21.53 13.09
CA GLY A 27 -22.68 -22.91 12.96
C GLY A 27 -23.19 -23.31 11.57
N GLU A 28 -23.23 -22.39 10.61
CA GLU A 28 -23.57 -22.71 9.22
C GLU A 28 -22.35 -23.24 8.43
N ASP A 29 -22.60 -24.14 7.47
CA ASP A 29 -21.54 -24.72 6.63
C ASP A 29 -20.75 -23.62 5.91
N GLY A 30 -19.42 -23.60 6.12
CA GLY A 30 -18.52 -22.58 5.58
C GLY A 30 -18.35 -21.32 6.43
N ALA A 31 -18.91 -21.24 7.64
CA ALA A 31 -18.57 -20.21 8.61
C ALA A 31 -17.31 -20.58 9.40
N TYR A 32 -16.20 -19.90 9.08
CA TYR A 32 -14.93 -20.04 9.82
C TYR A 32 -14.75 -18.88 10.80
N PHE A 33 -13.84 -19.05 11.75
CA PHE A 33 -13.48 -17.98 12.68
C PHE A 33 -12.12 -17.38 12.34
N CYS A 34 -12.01 -16.07 12.51
CA CYS A 34 -10.71 -15.42 12.35
C CYS A 34 -9.81 -15.81 13.54
N PRO A 35 -8.56 -16.27 13.30
CA PRO A 35 -7.65 -16.63 14.39
C PRO A 35 -7.30 -15.46 15.32
N LYS A 36 -7.45 -14.21 14.85
CA LYS A 36 -7.27 -13.01 15.68
C LYS A 36 -8.55 -12.57 16.39
N HIS A 37 -9.72 -12.95 15.86
CA HIS A 37 -11.02 -12.56 16.40
C HIS A 37 -11.95 -13.79 16.41
N PRO A 38 -11.88 -14.63 17.46
CA PRO A 38 -12.66 -15.87 17.54
C PRO A 38 -14.17 -15.61 17.71
N LYS A 39 -14.58 -14.37 17.99
CA LYS A 39 -16.00 -13.98 18.10
C LYS A 39 -16.62 -13.58 16.76
N GLU A 40 -15.82 -13.45 15.70
CA GLU A 40 -16.30 -13.04 14.38
C GLU A 40 -16.27 -14.22 13.41
N VAL A 41 -17.46 -14.61 12.96
CA VAL A 41 -17.65 -15.54 11.85
C VAL A 41 -17.28 -14.88 10.53
N THR A 42 -16.65 -15.63 9.65
CA THR A 42 -16.22 -15.17 8.34
C THR A 42 -16.34 -16.26 7.28
N ARG A 43 -16.69 -15.84 6.07
CA ARG A 43 -16.66 -16.64 4.84
C ARG A 43 -15.53 -16.24 3.89
N VAL A 44 -14.70 -15.27 4.28
CA VAL A 44 -13.63 -14.72 3.44
C VAL A 44 -12.29 -15.32 3.86
N THR A 45 -11.53 -15.78 2.87
CA THR A 45 -10.17 -16.31 3.06
C THR A 45 -9.14 -15.43 2.35
N CYS A 46 -7.90 -15.46 2.83
CA CYS A 46 -6.80 -14.74 2.18
C CYS A 46 -6.42 -15.44 0.87
N GLY A 47 -6.47 -14.76 -0.28
CA GLY A 47 -6.08 -15.36 -1.57
C GLY A 47 -4.59 -15.67 -1.75
N ARG A 48 -3.78 -15.60 -0.69
CA ARG A 48 -2.34 -15.98 -0.70
C ARG A 48 -2.01 -17.12 0.26
N CYS A 49 -2.58 -17.10 1.46
CA CYS A 49 -2.28 -18.08 2.50
C CYS A 49 -3.51 -18.87 2.96
N GLU A 50 -4.66 -18.63 2.33
CA GLU A 50 -5.94 -19.34 2.49
C GLU A 50 -6.52 -19.32 3.91
N LYS A 51 -5.89 -18.60 4.84
CA LYS A 51 -6.39 -18.44 6.21
C LYS A 51 -7.72 -17.67 6.22
N PRO A 52 -8.69 -18.07 7.07
CA PRO A 52 -9.92 -17.33 7.27
C PRO A 52 -9.64 -15.97 7.91
N ILE A 53 -10.23 -14.91 7.35
CA ILE A 53 -10.05 -13.51 7.79
C ILE A 53 -11.40 -12.82 7.98
N CYS A 54 -11.60 -12.12 9.09
CA CYS A 54 -12.81 -11.34 9.30
C CYS A 54 -12.78 -10.00 8.53
N HIS A 55 -13.96 -9.38 8.38
CA HIS A 55 -14.10 -8.08 7.72
C HIS A 55 -13.29 -6.95 8.38
N ARG A 56 -12.91 -7.08 9.65
CA ARG A 56 -12.02 -6.12 10.35
C ARG A 56 -10.53 -6.33 10.06
N CYS A 57 -10.15 -7.55 9.69
CA CYS A 57 -8.75 -7.92 9.42
C CYS A 57 -8.39 -7.91 7.93
N ILE A 58 -9.36 -7.72 7.06
CA ILE A 58 -9.18 -7.67 5.61
C ILE A 58 -8.36 -6.45 5.21
N VAL A 59 -7.41 -6.65 4.31
CA VAL A 59 -6.66 -5.56 3.66
C VAL A 59 -6.97 -5.63 2.17
N MET A 60 -7.51 -4.53 1.64
CA MET A 60 -7.74 -4.37 0.21
C MET A 60 -6.40 -4.14 -0.47
N SER A 61 -5.99 -5.07 -1.32
CA SER A 61 -4.77 -4.95 -2.12
C SER A 61 -5.11 -4.95 -3.62
N PRO A 62 -4.21 -4.49 -4.50
CA PRO A 62 -4.46 -4.47 -5.94
C PRO A 62 -4.78 -5.86 -6.53
N ALA A 63 -4.28 -6.92 -5.87
CA ALA A 63 -4.50 -8.31 -6.27
C ALA A 63 -5.65 -8.99 -5.48
N GLY A 64 -6.55 -8.20 -4.89
CA GLY A 64 -7.69 -8.68 -4.11
C GLY A 64 -7.47 -8.70 -2.60
N VAL A 65 -8.25 -9.53 -1.92
CA VAL A 65 -8.32 -9.58 -0.45
C VAL A 65 -7.11 -10.30 0.16
N ARG A 66 -6.44 -9.66 1.12
CA ARG A 66 -5.25 -10.17 1.80
C ARG A 66 -5.38 -10.04 3.31
N CYS A 67 -4.74 -10.94 4.07
CA CYS A 67 -4.54 -10.77 5.50
C CYS A 67 -3.42 -9.76 5.79
N ARG A 68 -3.39 -9.18 7.00
CA ARG A 68 -2.36 -8.19 7.40
C ARG A 68 -0.92 -8.68 7.25
N ASP A 69 -0.68 -9.96 7.51
CA ASP A 69 0.67 -10.53 7.45
C ASP A 69 1.14 -10.67 5.99
N CYS A 70 0.24 -11.08 5.09
CA CYS A 70 0.51 -11.16 3.65
C CYS A 70 0.49 -9.80 2.95
N ALA A 71 -0.25 -8.82 3.47
CA ALA A 71 -0.32 -7.47 2.94
C ALA A 71 0.93 -6.64 3.28
N ARG A 72 1.69 -7.02 4.32
CA ARG A 72 2.95 -6.38 4.67
C ARG A 72 3.95 -6.52 3.53
N ASN A 73 4.16 -5.44 2.79
CA ASN A 73 5.10 -5.40 1.69
C ASN A 73 6.53 -5.30 2.26
N LYS A 74 7.22 -6.45 2.40
CA LYS A 74 8.64 -6.51 2.77
C LYS A 74 9.56 -6.17 1.59
N ARG A 75 9.17 -5.25 0.71
CA ARG A 75 10.09 -4.81 -0.35
C ARG A 75 11.12 -3.91 0.29
N PRO A 76 12.40 -4.33 0.39
CA PRO A 76 13.42 -3.44 0.92
C PRO A 76 13.48 -2.23 -0.02
N VAL A 77 13.43 -1.03 0.56
CA VAL A 77 13.75 0.18 -0.19
C VAL A 77 15.20 0.02 -0.62
N ARG A 78 15.42 -0.19 -1.91
CA ARG A 78 16.78 -0.32 -2.46
C ARG A 78 17.42 1.06 -2.42
N VAL A 79 18.21 1.32 -1.38
CA VAL A 79 18.93 2.58 -1.18
C VAL A 79 19.73 2.97 -2.42
N ARG A 80 20.32 1.99 -3.12
CA ARG A 80 21.04 2.20 -4.39
C ARG A 80 20.18 2.84 -5.49
N GLY A 81 18.90 2.47 -5.61
CA GLY A 81 17.99 3.07 -6.59
C GLY A 81 17.62 4.51 -6.24
N VAL A 82 17.47 4.81 -4.94
CA VAL A 82 17.25 6.17 -4.44
C VAL A 82 18.50 7.05 -4.68
N LEU A 83 19.68 6.51 -4.40
CA LEU A 83 20.96 7.21 -4.56
C LEU A 83 21.28 7.52 -6.02
N HIS A 84 20.97 6.61 -6.95
CA HIS A 84 21.18 6.81 -8.38
C HIS A 84 20.44 8.06 -8.90
N ASN A 85 19.22 8.32 -8.40
CA ASN A 85 18.46 9.52 -8.79
C ASN A 85 18.99 10.79 -8.13
N ALA A 86 19.49 10.71 -6.89
CA ALA A 86 20.08 11.85 -6.20
C ALA A 86 21.44 12.27 -6.81
N ALA A 87 22.21 11.32 -7.34
CA ALA A 87 23.49 11.60 -7.99
C ALA A 87 23.36 12.49 -9.24
N HIS A 88 22.21 12.48 -9.93
CA HIS A 88 21.96 13.38 -11.07
C HIS A 88 21.65 14.84 -10.66
N ALA A 89 21.32 15.10 -9.39
CA ALA A 89 21.11 16.46 -8.89
C ALA A 89 22.44 17.20 -8.65
N ILE A 90 23.53 16.45 -8.39
CA ILE A 90 24.89 16.97 -8.36
C ILE A 90 25.43 16.75 -9.78
N GLY A 91 25.16 17.71 -10.67
CA GLY A 91 25.61 17.64 -12.06
C GLY A 91 27.11 17.28 -12.16
N PRO A 92 27.56 16.67 -13.27
CA PRO A 92 28.95 16.20 -13.38
C PRO A 92 29.91 17.36 -13.11
N MET A 93 30.69 17.27 -12.04
CA MET A 93 31.81 18.19 -11.83
C MET A 93 32.83 17.93 -12.93
N ASP A 94 32.79 18.72 -14.00
CA ASP A 94 33.80 18.70 -15.04
C ASP A 94 35.16 19.00 -14.40
N GLN A 95 36.09 18.05 -14.50
CA GLN A 95 37.44 18.09 -13.92
C GLN A 95 38.17 19.40 -14.24
N LYS A 96 37.88 20.00 -15.42
CA LYS A 96 38.43 21.29 -15.84
C LYS A 96 38.08 22.44 -14.89
N LYS A 97 36.86 22.45 -14.33
CA LYS A 97 36.40 23.50 -13.41
C LYS A 97 37.12 23.44 -12.07
N VAL A 98 37.39 22.23 -11.56
CA VAL A 98 38.13 22.03 -10.31
C VAL A 98 39.57 22.54 -10.46
N TRP A 99 40.22 22.20 -11.58
CA TRP A 99 41.59 22.63 -11.85
C TRP A 99 41.69 24.16 -12.01
N TYR A 100 40.72 24.78 -12.67
CA TYR A 100 40.66 26.25 -12.82
C TYR A 100 40.51 26.98 -11.47
N LEU A 101 39.62 26.48 -10.59
CA LEU A 101 39.45 27.04 -9.24
C LEU A 101 40.73 26.91 -8.40
N TYR A 102 41.44 25.78 -8.52
CA TYR A 102 42.72 25.58 -7.84
C TYR A 102 43.79 26.55 -8.34
N ILE A 103 43.94 26.72 -9.66
CA ILE A 103 44.87 27.69 -10.24
C ILE A 103 44.53 29.11 -9.78
N LEU A 104 43.28 29.53 -9.86
CA LEU A 104 42.85 30.85 -9.40
C LEU A 104 43.19 31.08 -7.93
N ALA A 105 42.97 30.09 -7.07
CA ALA A 105 43.34 30.16 -5.66
C ALA A 105 44.87 30.21 -5.45
N MET A 106 45.64 29.50 -6.27
CA MET A 106 47.11 29.56 -6.27
C MET A 106 47.61 30.95 -6.69
N ILE A 107 47.10 31.48 -7.79
CA ILE A 107 47.44 32.83 -8.28
C ILE A 107 47.03 33.89 -7.26
N ALA A 108 45.83 33.81 -6.68
CA ALA A 108 45.37 34.73 -5.65
C ALA A 108 46.25 34.67 -4.38
N ARG A 109 46.80 33.51 -4.01
CA ARG A 109 47.76 33.39 -2.90
C ARG A 109 49.13 33.97 -3.25
N LEU A 110 49.57 33.82 -4.49
CA LEU A 110 50.86 34.32 -4.96
C LEU A 110 50.85 35.86 -5.16
N PHE A 111 49.73 36.42 -5.62
CA PHE A 111 49.60 37.87 -5.88
C PHE A 111 48.87 38.64 -4.76
N GLY A 112 48.08 37.98 -3.92
CA GLY A 112 47.34 38.60 -2.81
C GLY A 112 48.22 39.00 -1.61
N GLY A 113 49.48 38.56 -1.57
CA GLY A 113 50.49 39.05 -0.62
C GLY A 113 51.21 40.33 -1.06
N TRP A 114 51.00 40.80 -2.29
CA TRP A 114 51.70 41.97 -2.86
C TRP A 114 50.94 43.29 -2.70
N TRP A 115 49.76 43.26 -2.07
CA TRP A 115 48.92 44.44 -1.82
C TRP A 115 48.52 44.56 -0.33
N ARG A 116 49.49 44.32 0.56
CA ARG A 116 49.46 44.74 1.96
C ARG A 116 50.74 45.47 2.31
#